data_AF-A0A5Z6UCM3-F1
#
_entry.id   AF-A0A5Z6UCM3-F1
#
_cell.length_a   1.000
_cell.length_b   1.000
_cell.length_c   1.000
_cell.angle_alpha   90.00
_cell.angle_beta   90.00
_cell.angle_gamma   90.00
#
_symmetry.space_group_name_H-M   'P 1'
#
loop_
_entity.id
_entity.type
_entity.pdbx_description
1 polymer ?
#
loop_
_entity_poly.entity_id
_entity_poly.type
_entity_poly.pdbx_seq_one_letter_code
_entity_poly.pdbx_strand_id
1 'polypeptide(L)'
;MRITVSDISTRESQQTVQIQAIRSWDTIPYLSMLDGLYQDDIFHEQVSNLPEEYIKLDEIAKDEEKNRLNIYDFFFEPTHEIIYEDIKSTLDFYYSNSATFRRLVNYKVERSIND
;
A
#
# COMPACT_ATOMS: atom_id res chain seq x y z
N MET A 1 14.78 16.25 -29.75
CA MET A 1 15.28 14.93 -29.28
C MET A 1 14.17 13.92 -29.51
N ARG A 2 14.40 12.82 -30.24
CA ARG A 2 13.35 11.79 -30.51
C ARG A 2 13.40 10.75 -29.40
N ILE A 3 12.30 10.62 -28.65
CA ILE A 3 12.12 9.58 -27.63
C ILE A 3 11.68 8.30 -28.35
N THR A 4 12.35 7.18 -28.06
CA THR A 4 12.01 5.86 -28.62
C THR A 4 11.18 5.04 -27.63
N VAL A 5 10.44 4.04 -28.12
CA VAL A 5 9.63 3.14 -27.28
C VAL A 5 10.48 2.40 -26.23
N SER A 6 11.73 2.07 -26.59
CA SER A 6 12.74 1.51 -25.69
C SER A 6 13.10 2.46 -24.54
N ASP A 7 13.12 3.78 -24.77
CA ASP A 7 13.41 4.77 -23.73
C ASP A 7 12.26 4.87 -22.71
N ILE A 8 11.01 4.68 -23.17
CA ILE A 8 9.81 4.69 -22.31
C ILE A 8 9.82 3.46 -21.40
N SER A 9 10.01 2.27 -21.97
CA SER A 9 10.04 1.02 -21.21
C SER A 9 11.19 0.97 -20.19
N THR A 10 12.36 1.52 -20.53
CA THR A 10 13.50 1.59 -19.62
C THR A 10 13.24 2.57 -18.47
N ARG A 11 12.58 3.70 -18.73
CA ARG A 11 12.17 4.66 -17.69
C ARG A 11 11.14 4.07 -16.74
N GLU A 12 10.10 3.43 -17.23
CA GLU A 12 9.08 2.77 -16.39
C GLU A 12 9.69 1.70 -15.48
N SER A 13 10.62 0.91 -16.03
CA SER A 13 11.36 -0.11 -15.26
C SER A 13 12.23 0.52 -14.16
N GLN A 14 13.00 1.57 -14.47
CA GLN A 14 13.83 2.27 -13.48
C GLN A 14 13.00 2.97 -12.39
N GLN A 15 11.87 3.57 -12.76
CA GLN A 15 10.92 4.16 -11.82
C GLN A 15 10.34 3.10 -10.88
N THR A 16 9.94 1.95 -11.43
CA THR A 16 9.42 0.82 -10.65
C THR A 16 10.46 0.30 -9.65
N VAL A 17 11.74 0.19 -10.06
CA VAL A 17 12.83 -0.25 -9.18
C VAL A 17 13.11 0.76 -8.06
N GLN A 18 13.10 2.06 -8.36
CA GLN A 18 13.26 3.10 -7.33
C GLN A 18 12.10 3.08 -6.34
N ILE A 19 10.86 2.88 -6.81
CA ILE A 19 9.67 2.76 -5.96
C ILE A 19 9.78 1.57 -5.02
N GLN A 20 10.24 0.41 -5.52
CA GLN A 20 10.40 -0.80 -4.71
C GLN A 20 11.45 -0.67 -3.59
N ALA A 21 12.38 0.30 -3.69
CA ALA A 21 13.33 0.58 -2.63
C ALA A 21 12.73 1.39 -1.48
N ILE A 22 11.63 2.10 -1.73
CA ILE A 22 10.92 2.85 -0.69
C ILE A 22 10.06 1.89 0.11
N ARG A 23 10.25 2.00 1.41
CA ARG A 23 9.53 1.28 2.44
C ARG A 23 8.06 1.72 2.48
N SER A 24 7.09 0.80 2.59
CA SER A 24 5.67 1.14 2.41
C SER A 24 5.03 1.98 3.53
N TRP A 25 5.77 2.18 4.63
CA TRP A 25 5.46 3.06 5.76
C TRP A 25 6.30 4.34 5.72
N ASP A 26 7.11 4.54 4.68
CA ASP A 26 7.72 5.83 4.38
C ASP A 26 6.83 6.55 3.34
N THR A 27 5.58 6.85 3.72
CA THR A 27 4.57 7.44 2.81
C THR A 27 5.02 8.77 2.24
N ILE A 28 5.70 9.62 3.02
CA ILE A 28 6.20 10.92 2.52
C ILE A 28 7.23 10.71 1.39
N PRO A 29 8.31 9.92 1.57
CA PRO A 29 9.21 9.60 0.47
C PRO A 29 8.52 8.98 -0.76
N TYR A 30 7.58 8.06 -0.55
CA TYR A 30 6.85 7.41 -1.64
C TYR A 30 6.04 8.43 -2.45
N LEU A 31 5.22 9.24 -1.77
CA LEU A 31 4.36 10.24 -2.40
C LEU A 31 5.16 11.37 -3.03
N SER A 32 6.26 11.80 -2.39
CA SER A 32 7.15 12.83 -2.94
C SER A 32 7.82 12.34 -4.23
N MET A 33 8.16 11.06 -4.30
CA MET A 33 8.72 10.48 -5.53
C MET A 33 7.67 10.39 -6.63
N LEU A 34 6.43 9.95 -6.33
CA LEU A 34 5.33 9.97 -7.30
C LEU A 34 5.03 11.39 -7.79
N ASP A 35 5.05 12.37 -6.89
CA ASP A 35 4.78 13.77 -7.21
C ASP A 35 5.79 14.33 -8.20
N GLY A 36 7.09 14.07 -7.96
CA GLY A 36 8.15 14.42 -8.90
C GLY A 36 8.07 13.70 -10.26
N LEU A 37 7.46 12.51 -10.31
CA LEU A 37 7.29 11.72 -11.53
C LEU A 37 6.13 12.19 -12.40
N TYR A 38 4.97 12.45 -11.78
CA TYR A 38 3.75 12.79 -12.51
C TYR A 38 3.56 14.29 -12.72
N GLN A 39 4.17 15.14 -11.88
CA GLN A 39 4.10 16.60 -11.99
C GLN A 39 2.66 17.13 -12.15
N ASP A 40 1.73 16.55 -11.37
CA ASP A 40 0.32 16.88 -11.38
C ASP A 40 0.00 17.84 -10.23
N ASP A 41 -0.53 19.03 -10.55
CA ASP A 41 -0.77 20.10 -9.57
C ASP A 41 -1.77 19.68 -8.46
N ILE A 42 -2.76 18.86 -8.80
CA ILE A 42 -3.77 18.38 -7.84
C ILE A 42 -3.12 17.36 -6.90
N PHE A 43 -2.34 16.43 -7.45
CA PHE A 43 -1.60 15.46 -6.66
C PHE A 43 -0.58 16.15 -5.75
N HIS A 44 0.15 17.14 -6.24
CA HIS A 44 1.09 17.94 -5.47
C HIS A 44 0.42 18.62 -4.26
N GLU A 45 -0.76 19.21 -4.46
CA GLU A 45 -1.55 19.81 -3.39
C GLU A 45 -1.99 18.76 -2.36
N GLN A 46 -2.42 17.58 -2.80
CA GLN A 46 -2.83 16.48 -1.92
C GLN A 46 -1.66 15.96 -1.07
N VAL A 47 -0.47 15.79 -1.66
CA VAL A 47 0.74 15.36 -0.94
C VAL A 47 1.19 16.43 0.05
N SER A 48 1.11 17.70 -0.32
CA SER A 48 1.48 18.82 0.55
C SER A 48 0.55 18.98 1.76
N ASN A 49 -0.68 18.46 1.67
CA ASN A 49 -1.70 18.54 2.72
C ASN A 49 -2.04 17.18 3.34
N LEU A 50 -1.07 16.27 3.41
CA LEU A 50 -1.25 14.97 4.06
C LEU A 50 -1.65 15.12 5.54
N PRO A 51 -2.75 14.46 5.97
CA PRO A 51 -3.12 14.41 7.38
C PRO A 51 -2.00 13.85 8.27
N GLU A 52 -1.75 14.48 9.42
CA GLU A 52 -0.75 14.03 10.40
C GLU A 52 -1.03 12.61 10.90
N GLU A 53 -2.29 12.20 10.92
CA GLU A 53 -2.73 10.87 11.35
C GLU A 53 -2.13 9.76 10.49
N TYR A 54 -1.92 9.99 9.19
CA TYR A 54 -1.28 9.01 8.31
C TYR A 54 0.20 8.86 8.63
N ILE A 55 0.88 9.97 8.92
CA ILE A 55 2.29 9.95 9.34
C ILE A 55 2.44 9.22 10.68
N LYS A 56 1.57 9.50 11.66
CA LYS A 56 1.56 8.81 12.95
C LYS A 56 1.26 7.32 12.80
N LEU A 57 0.35 6.95 11.89
CA LEU A 57 0.04 5.56 11.60
C LEU A 57 1.25 4.82 11.01
N ASP A 58 2.01 5.47 10.14
CA ASP A 58 3.25 4.93 9.57
C ASP A 58 4.35 4.68 10.61
N GLU A 59 4.41 5.49 11.65
CA GLU A 59 5.37 5.31 12.74
C GLU A 59 5.12 4.02 13.55
N ILE A 60 3.85 3.60 13.65
CA ILE A 60 3.41 2.48 14.49
C ILE A 60 3.06 1.22 13.70
N ALA A 61 2.55 1.35 12.48
CA ALA A 61 2.13 0.23 11.63
C ALA A 61 3.22 -0.10 10.60
N LYS A 62 4.30 -0.76 11.05
CA LYS A 62 5.50 -1.05 10.25
C LYS A 62 5.69 -2.50 9.82
N ASP A 63 4.89 -3.43 10.37
CA ASP A 63 5.05 -4.85 10.12
C ASP A 63 4.57 -5.24 8.70
N GLU A 64 5.50 -5.39 7.76
CA GLU A 64 5.19 -5.84 6.39
C GLU A 64 5.24 -7.37 6.22
N GLU A 65 5.42 -8.14 7.29
CA GLU A 65 5.59 -9.59 7.20
C GLU A 65 4.32 -10.29 6.70
N LYS A 66 4.54 -11.40 5.98
CA LYS A 66 3.46 -12.27 5.50
C LYS A 66 3.09 -13.25 6.60
N ASN A 67 2.13 -12.88 7.41
CA ASN A 67 1.58 -13.75 8.44
C ASN A 67 0.54 -14.71 7.84
N ARG A 68 0.40 -15.90 8.44
CA ARG A 68 -0.69 -16.82 8.11
C ARG A 68 -1.95 -16.37 8.86
N LEU A 69 -2.73 -15.52 8.23
CA LEU A 69 -3.96 -14.94 8.79
C LEU A 69 -5.15 -15.28 7.90
N ASN A 70 -6.30 -15.60 8.49
CA ASN A 70 -7.56 -15.52 7.79
C ASN A 70 -8.14 -14.13 7.99
N ILE A 71 -7.83 -13.20 7.08
CA ILE A 71 -8.17 -11.78 7.22
C ILE A 71 -9.68 -11.60 7.35
N TYR A 72 -10.46 -12.38 6.59
CA TYR A 72 -11.91 -12.27 6.61
C TYR A 72 -12.48 -12.38 8.03
N ASP A 73 -12.06 -13.39 8.79
CA ASP A 73 -12.57 -13.69 10.13
C ASP A 73 -12.28 -12.58 11.15
N PHE A 74 -11.31 -11.71 10.90
CA PHE A 74 -11.00 -10.58 11.79
C PHE A 74 -11.88 -9.34 11.55
N PHE A 75 -12.48 -9.21 10.37
CA PHE A 75 -13.13 -7.97 9.93
C PHE A 75 -14.61 -8.13 9.56
N PHE A 76 -15.08 -9.35 9.32
CA PHE A 76 -16.39 -9.62 8.79
C PHE A 76 -17.12 -10.71 9.57
N GLU A 77 -18.42 -10.54 9.69
CA GLU A 77 -19.32 -11.58 10.19
C GLU A 77 -19.56 -12.65 9.10
N PRO A 78 -19.83 -13.90 9.49
CA PRO A 78 -20.16 -14.96 8.54
C PRO A 78 -21.32 -14.56 7.62
N THR A 79 -21.15 -14.79 6.33
CA THR A 79 -22.14 -14.47 5.29
C THR A 79 -22.31 -15.64 4.32
N HIS A 80 -23.16 -15.47 3.32
CA HIS A 80 -23.36 -16.46 2.26
C HIS A 80 -22.04 -16.78 1.54
N GLU A 81 -21.78 -18.07 1.28
CA GLU A 81 -20.50 -18.61 0.81
C GLU A 81 -19.90 -17.85 -0.40
N ILE A 82 -20.72 -17.53 -1.41
CA ILE A 82 -20.28 -16.75 -2.58
C ILE A 82 -19.69 -15.39 -2.18
N ILE A 83 -20.35 -14.66 -1.29
CA ILE A 83 -19.89 -13.34 -0.84
C ILE A 83 -18.64 -13.48 0.04
N TYR A 84 -18.61 -14.53 0.88
CA TYR A 84 -17.44 -14.86 1.69
C TYR A 84 -16.20 -15.10 0.81
N GLU A 85 -16.29 -15.97 -0.20
CA GLU A 85 -15.17 -16.31 -1.08
C GLU A 85 -14.70 -15.12 -1.93
N ASP A 86 -15.63 -14.31 -2.44
CA ASP A 86 -15.28 -13.12 -3.23
C ASP A 86 -14.50 -12.10 -2.40
N ILE A 87 -14.97 -11.81 -1.17
CA ILE A 87 -14.28 -10.87 -0.28
C ILE A 87 -12.95 -11.47 0.18
N LYS A 88 -12.95 -12.74 0.63
CA LYS A 88 -11.75 -13.39 1.15
C LYS A 88 -10.65 -13.46 0.10
N SER A 89 -10.96 -13.92 -1.12
CA SER A 89 -9.96 -14.00 -2.21
C SER A 89 -9.40 -12.62 -2.57
N THR A 90 -10.24 -11.58 -2.55
CA THR A 90 -9.81 -10.19 -2.76
C THR A 90 -8.85 -9.71 -1.66
N LEU A 91 -9.18 -9.96 -0.39
CA LEU A 91 -8.31 -9.60 0.75
C LEU A 91 -6.97 -10.36 0.69
N ASP A 92 -7.02 -11.66 0.41
CA ASP A 92 -5.83 -12.52 0.30
C ASP A 92 -4.92 -12.06 -0.85
N PHE A 93 -5.51 -11.63 -1.97
CA PHE A 93 -4.77 -11.06 -3.10
C PHE A 93 -4.04 -9.79 -2.70
N TYR A 94 -4.73 -8.82 -2.07
CA TYR A 94 -4.08 -7.56 -1.67
C TYR A 94 -3.04 -7.77 -0.58
N TYR A 95 -3.29 -8.64 0.40
CA TYR A 95 -2.31 -8.98 1.43
C TYR A 95 -1.06 -9.62 0.81
N SER A 96 -1.22 -10.50 -0.17
CA SER A 96 -0.09 -11.13 -0.84
C SER A 96 0.77 -10.17 -1.65
N ASN A 97 0.18 -9.10 -2.20
CA ASN A 97 0.80 -8.25 -3.22
C ASN A 97 1.07 -6.80 -2.79
N SER A 98 0.46 -6.29 -1.72
CA SER A 98 0.62 -4.90 -1.25
C SER A 98 1.24 -4.86 0.15
N ALA A 99 2.47 -4.34 0.25
CA ALA A 99 3.14 -4.15 1.53
C ALA A 99 2.40 -3.15 2.43
N THR A 100 1.86 -2.07 1.85
CA THR A 100 1.02 -1.10 2.54
C THR A 100 -0.24 -1.76 3.11
N PHE A 101 -0.91 -2.62 2.33
CA PHE A 101 -2.09 -3.30 2.85
C PHE A 101 -1.73 -4.26 3.98
N ARG A 102 -0.63 -5.03 3.85
CA ARG A 102 -0.16 -5.93 4.91
C ARG A 102 0.10 -5.22 6.23
N ARG A 103 0.86 -4.12 6.23
CA ARG A 103 1.20 -3.42 7.48
C ARG A 103 -0.03 -2.89 8.21
N LEU A 104 -1.03 -2.44 7.46
CA LEU A 104 -2.28 -1.94 8.04
C LEU A 104 -3.11 -3.10 8.64
N VAL A 105 -3.19 -4.24 7.95
CA VAL A 105 -3.85 -5.44 8.46
C VAL A 105 -3.13 -5.97 9.70
N ASN A 106 -1.81 -6.13 9.65
CA ASN A 106 -1.00 -6.65 10.75
C ASN A 106 -1.16 -5.78 12.01
N TYR A 107 -1.01 -4.46 11.87
CA TYR A 107 -1.22 -3.53 12.99
C TYR A 107 -2.62 -3.63 13.59
N LYS A 108 -3.65 -3.75 12.75
CA LYS A 108 -5.03 -3.83 13.22
C LYS A 108 -5.32 -5.16 13.92
N VAL A 109 -4.82 -6.27 13.40
CA VAL A 109 -4.96 -7.60 14.03
C VAL A 109 -4.20 -7.63 15.37
N GLU A 110 -2.98 -7.13 15.42
CA GLU A 110 -2.19 -7.07 16.66
C GLU A 110 -2.90 -6.26 17.74
N ARG A 111 -3.47 -5.11 17.40
CA ARG A 111 -4.29 -4.34 18.35
C ARG A 111 -5.52 -5.09 18.81
N SER A 112 -6.26 -5.74 17.91
CA SER A 112 -7.46 -6.50 18.27
C SER A 112 -7.17 -7.70 19.18
N ILE A 113 -5.94 -8.22 19.19
CA ILE A 113 -5.51 -9.31 20.09
C ILE A 113 -5.11 -8.77 21.48
N ASN A 114 -4.58 -7.55 21.54
CA ASN A 114 -4.00 -6.95 22.74
C ASN A 114 -4.96 -6.00 23.50
N ASP A 115 -6.13 -5.71 22.94
CA ASP A 115 -7.25 -4.99 23.58
C ASP A 115 -8.17 -5.96 24.34
#